data_AF-A0A6M2E6T0-F1
#
_entry.id   AF-A0A6M2E6T0-F1
#
_cell.length_a   1.000
_cell.length_b   1.000
_cell.length_c   1.000
_cell.angle_alpha   90.00
_cell.angle_beta   90.00
_cell.angle_gamma   90.00
#
_symmetry.space_group_name_H-M   'P 1'
#
loop_
_entity.id
_entity.type
_entity.pdbx_description
1 polymer ?
#
loop_
_entity_poly.entity_id
_entity_poly.type
_entity_poly.pdbx_seq_one_letter_code
_entity_poly.pdbx_strand_id
1 'polypeptide(L)'
;MWWRHLVAGGVAGAVSRTCTAPLDRLKVFLQVRGKEFQSIQQCLRHMLQEGGLRSLWRGNGINIIKIAPESALKFLAYEKAKRLIKGDSNRDIGIFERFFAGSLAGSIAQTSIYPMEVLKTRLAL
;
A
#
# COMPACT_ATOMS: atom_id res chain seq x y z
N MET A 1 16.30 -8.07 -20.68
CA MET A 1 14.95 -7.45 -20.70
C MET A 1 14.38 -7.30 -19.28
N TRP A 2 15.15 -6.88 -18.26
CA TRP A 2 14.65 -6.81 -16.87
C TRP A 2 13.70 -5.62 -16.64
N TRP A 3 13.97 -4.48 -17.26
CA TRP A 3 13.16 -3.26 -17.14
C TRP A 3 11.72 -3.42 -17.68
N ARG A 4 11.50 -4.27 -18.70
CA ARG A 4 10.14 -4.54 -19.22
C ARG A 4 9.25 -5.23 -18.21
N HIS A 5 9.78 -6.16 -17.43
CA HIS A 5 9.02 -6.84 -16.38
C HIS A 5 8.68 -5.89 -15.22
N LEU A 6 9.58 -4.96 -14.88
CA LEU A 6 9.31 -3.93 -13.88
C LEU A 6 8.21 -2.97 -14.34
N VAL A 7 8.29 -2.48 -15.58
CA VAL A 7 7.28 -1.57 -16.13
C VAL A 7 5.93 -2.28 -16.24
N ALA A 8 5.89 -3.52 -16.74
CA ALA A 8 4.68 -4.32 -16.82
C ALA A 8 4.07 -4.58 -15.43
N GLY A 9 4.90 -4.91 -14.43
CA GLY A 9 4.46 -5.11 -13.04
C GLY A 9 3.94 -3.81 -12.40
N GLY A 10 4.61 -2.68 -12.66
CA GLY A 10 4.19 -1.36 -12.18
C GLY A 10 2.84 -0.94 -12.78
N VAL A 11 2.67 -1.11 -14.10
CA VAL A 11 1.40 -0.81 -14.79
C VAL A 11 0.28 -1.73 -14.32
N ALA A 12 0.54 -3.05 -14.22
CA ALA A 12 -0.44 -4.00 -13.69
C ALA A 12 -0.87 -3.65 -12.26
N GLY A 13 0.09 -3.26 -11.40
CA GLY A 13 -0.18 -2.80 -10.03
C GLY A 13 -1.03 -1.53 -9.99
N ALA A 14 -0.74 -0.54 -10.85
CA ALA A 14 -1.51 0.69 -10.95
C ALA A 14 -2.95 0.45 -11.43
N VAL A 15 -3.14 -0.42 -12.43
CA VAL A 15 -4.47 -0.81 -12.94
C VAL A 15 -5.25 -1.54 -11.84
N SER A 16 -4.66 -2.53 -11.18
CA SER A 16 -5.29 -3.27 -10.09
C SER A 16 -5.78 -2.34 -8.98
N ARG A 17 -4.92 -1.41 -8.52
CA ARG A 17 -5.28 -0.43 -7.48
C ARG A 17 -6.35 0.55 -7.93
N THR A 18 -6.38 0.91 -9.20
CA THR A 18 -7.43 1.78 -9.75
C THR A 18 -8.77 1.07 -9.80
N CYS A 19 -8.79 -0.23 -10.09
CA CYS A 19 -10.01 -1.04 -10.01
C CYS A 19 -10.50 -1.22 -8.56
N THR A 20 -9.59 -1.35 -7.58
CA THR A 20 -9.97 -1.53 -6.16
C THR A 20 -10.21 -0.22 -5.42
N ALA A 21 -9.79 0.93 -5.96
CA ALA A 21 -9.87 2.23 -5.29
C ALA A 21 -11.26 2.61 -4.77
N PRO A 22 -12.39 2.37 -5.48
CA PRO A 22 -13.73 2.66 -4.95
C PRO A 22 -14.06 1.88 -3.69
N LEU A 23 -13.68 0.59 -3.65
CA LEU A 23 -13.92 -0.29 -2.50
C LEU A 23 -13.01 0.08 -1.32
N ASP A 24 -11.74 0.40 -1.60
CA ASP A 24 -10.80 0.87 -0.58
C ASP A 24 -11.29 2.19 0.05
N ARG A 25 -11.78 3.15 -0.76
CA ARG A 25 -12.33 4.41 -0.26
C ARG A 25 -13.58 4.15 0.60
N LEU A 26 -14.51 3.31 0.12
CA LEU A 26 -15.71 2.95 0.87
C LEU A 26 -15.37 2.33 2.23
N LYS A 27 -14.39 1.41 2.27
CA LYS A 27 -13.92 0.79 3.51
C LYS A 27 -13.37 1.82 4.49
N VAL A 28 -12.48 2.70 4.04
CA VAL A 28 -11.88 3.74 4.91
C VAL A 28 -12.97 4.69 5.41
N PHE A 29 -13.89 5.11 4.56
CA PHE A 29 -14.98 6.01 4.93
C PHE A 29 -15.91 5.39 5.99
N LEU A 30 -16.23 4.09 5.85
CA LEU A 30 -16.98 3.34 6.86
C LEU A 30 -16.18 3.14 8.16
N GLN A 31 -14.86 2.97 8.10
CA GLN A 31 -14.04 2.87 9.32
C GLN A 31 -14.00 4.19 10.10
N VAL A 32 -14.02 5.33 9.41
CA VAL A 32 -13.97 6.66 10.05
C VAL A 32 -15.36 7.14 10.47
N ARG A 33 -16.36 7.01 9.60
CA ARG A 33 -17.71 7.57 9.78
C ARG A 33 -18.81 6.51 9.92
N GLY A 34 -18.46 5.25 10.14
CA GLY A 34 -19.43 4.15 10.16
C GLY A 34 -20.55 4.28 11.18
N LYS A 35 -20.35 5.06 12.25
CA LYS A 35 -21.41 5.35 13.23
C LYS A 35 -22.49 6.29 12.71
N GLU A 36 -22.21 7.07 11.67
CA GLU A 36 -23.15 8.05 11.08
C GLU A 36 -24.06 7.42 10.01
N PHE A 37 -23.74 6.22 9.53
CA PHE A 37 -24.49 5.55 8.46
C PHE A 37 -25.05 4.21 8.93
N GLN A 38 -26.35 3.99 8.76
CA GLN A 38 -27.01 2.74 9.15
C GLN A 38 -26.81 1.61 8.12
N SER A 39 -26.36 1.96 6.90
CA SER A 39 -26.10 1.00 5.83
C SER A 39 -24.99 1.45 4.88
N ILE A 40 -24.33 0.46 4.26
CA ILE A 40 -23.32 0.68 3.22
C ILE A 40 -23.92 1.45 2.02
N GLN A 41 -25.19 1.20 1.70
CA GLN A 41 -25.90 1.87 0.61
C GLN A 41 -26.08 3.37 0.86
N GLN A 42 -26.41 3.77 2.10
CA GLN A 42 -26.49 5.18 2.47
C GLN A 42 -25.13 5.87 2.39
N CYS A 43 -24.08 5.20 2.85
CA CYS A 43 -22.70 5.69 2.74
C CYS A 43 -22.29 5.89 1.26
N LEU A 44 -22.56 4.91 0.39
CA LEU A 44 -22.25 5.01 -1.03
C LEU A 44 -23.04 6.15 -1.71
N ARG A 45 -24.33 6.31 -1.39
CA ARG A 45 -25.14 7.43 -1.89
C ARG A 45 -24.58 8.78 -1.45
N HIS A 46 -24.15 8.90 -0.19
CA HIS A 46 -23.53 10.12 0.32
C HIS A 46 -22.23 10.45 -0.44
N MET A 47 -21.34 9.46 -0.62
CA MET A 47 -20.08 9.65 -1.36
C MET A 47 -20.30 10.08 -2.82
N LEU A 48 -21.37 9.57 -3.45
CA LEU A 48 -21.77 9.97 -4.80
C LEU A 48 -22.40 11.37 -4.84
N GLN A 49 -23.11 11.79 -3.80
CA GLN A 49 -23.68 13.15 -3.70
C GLN A 49 -22.60 14.22 -3.46
N GLU A 50 -21.50 13.89 -2.79
CA GLU A 50 -20.37 14.82 -2.56
C GLU A 50 -19.66 15.28 -3.85
N GLY A 51 -19.61 14.45 -4.89
CA GLY A 51 -18.77 14.74 -6.06
C GLY A 51 -18.94 13.78 -7.24
N GLY A 52 -20.06 13.07 -7.31
CA GLY A 52 -20.37 12.10 -8.35
C GLY A 52 -19.47 10.86 -8.33
N LEU A 53 -19.44 10.16 -9.47
CA LEU A 53 -18.66 8.93 -9.64
C LEU A 53 -17.16 9.15 -9.47
N ARG A 54 -16.63 10.31 -9.90
CA ARG A 54 -15.20 10.64 -9.75
C ARG A 54 -14.77 10.76 -8.29
N SER A 55 -15.70 11.07 -7.39
CA SER A 55 -15.47 11.05 -5.94
C SER A 55 -14.89 9.70 -5.52
N LEU A 56 -15.38 8.57 -6.00
CA LEU A 56 -14.91 7.25 -5.57
C LEU A 56 -13.39 7.01 -5.72
N TRP A 57 -12.71 7.72 -6.62
CA TRP A 57 -11.26 7.66 -6.84
C TRP A 57 -10.45 8.77 -6.15
N ARG A 58 -11.09 9.62 -5.34
CA ARG A 58 -10.41 10.69 -4.59
C ARG A 58 -9.34 10.09 -3.68
N GLY A 59 -8.10 10.56 -3.82
CA GLY A 59 -6.93 10.03 -3.11
C GLY A 59 -6.22 8.85 -3.79
N ASN A 60 -6.75 8.28 -4.88
CA ASN A 60 -6.12 7.17 -5.60
C ASN A 60 -4.78 7.57 -6.24
N GLY A 61 -4.66 8.79 -6.76
CA GLY A 61 -3.40 9.28 -7.36
C GLY A 61 -2.22 9.26 -6.37
N ILE A 62 -2.45 9.72 -5.14
CA ILE A 62 -1.46 9.65 -4.05
C ILE A 62 -1.14 8.18 -3.72
N ASN A 63 -2.15 7.31 -3.76
CA ASN A 63 -1.99 5.88 -3.50
C ASN A 63 -1.06 5.21 -4.53
N ILE A 64 -1.26 5.50 -5.82
CA ILE A 64 -0.41 4.97 -6.91
C ILE A 64 1.03 5.47 -6.79
N ILE A 65 1.20 6.78 -6.53
CA ILE A 65 2.54 7.39 -6.40
C ILE A 65 3.28 6.85 -5.18
N LYS A 66 2.60 6.60 -4.06
CA LYS A 66 3.20 6.05 -2.83
C LYS A 66 3.68 4.60 -3.01
N ILE A 67 2.98 3.79 -3.79
CA ILE A 67 3.27 2.35 -3.92
C ILE A 67 4.68 2.06 -4.42
N ALA A 68 5.19 2.88 -5.35
CA ALA A 68 6.53 2.69 -5.92
C ALA A 68 7.66 2.84 -4.87
N PRO A 69 7.81 3.98 -4.17
CA PRO A 69 8.81 4.13 -3.11
C PRO A 69 8.57 3.20 -1.92
N GLU A 70 7.32 2.90 -1.57
CA GLU A 70 6.98 1.93 -0.52
C GLU A 70 7.52 0.53 -0.87
N SER A 71 7.26 0.06 -2.08
CA SER A 71 7.74 -1.24 -2.55
C SER A 71 9.26 -1.27 -2.65
N ALA A 72 9.89 -0.20 -3.14
CA ALA A 72 11.34 -0.10 -3.26
C ALA A 72 12.05 -0.19 -1.90
N LEU A 73 11.58 0.57 -0.90
CA LEU A 73 12.14 0.53 0.45
C LEU A 73 11.95 -0.83 1.10
N LYS A 74 10.77 -1.44 0.96
CA LYS A 74 10.50 -2.79 1.48
C LYS A 74 11.41 -3.84 0.86
N PHE A 75 11.61 -3.81 -0.46
CA PHE A 75 12.52 -4.73 -1.14
C PHE A 75 13.97 -4.53 -0.71
N LEU A 76 14.45 -3.28 -0.66
CA LEU A 76 15.81 -2.96 -0.22
C LEU A 76 16.07 -3.41 1.22
N ALA A 77 15.14 -3.12 2.13
CA ALA A 77 15.23 -3.53 3.52
C ALA A 77 15.22 -5.06 3.65
N TYR A 78 14.37 -5.75 2.88
CA TYR A 78 14.30 -7.20 2.86
C TYR A 78 15.60 -7.83 2.34
N GLU A 79 16.16 -7.33 1.24
CA GLU A 79 17.43 -7.84 0.71
C GLU A 79 18.59 -7.59 1.67
N LYS A 80 18.65 -6.42 2.31
CA LYS A 80 19.68 -6.11 3.32
C LYS A 80 19.56 -7.00 4.55
N ALA A 81 18.35 -7.17 5.10
CA ALA A 81 18.10 -8.08 6.22
C ALA A 81 18.44 -9.53 5.86
N LYS A 82 18.05 -9.97 4.66
CA LYS A 82 18.37 -11.29 4.12
C LYS A 82 19.88 -11.51 4.02
N ARG A 83 20.62 -10.54 3.50
CA ARG A 83 22.09 -10.61 3.35
C ARG A 83 22.80 -10.65 4.70
N LEU A 84 22.31 -9.87 5.68
CA LEU A 84 22.82 -9.85 7.05
C LEU A 84 22.65 -11.22 7.74
N ILE A 85 21.49 -11.85 7.56
CA ILE A 85 21.18 -13.16 8.15
C ILE A 85 21.91 -14.31 7.43
N LYS A 86 22.07 -14.21 6.10
CA LYS A 86 22.72 -15.26 5.30
C LYS A 86 24.25 -15.27 5.46
N GLY A 87 24.88 -14.11 5.69
CA GLY A 87 26.34 -13.97 5.74
C GLY A 87 27.02 -14.52 4.47
N ASP A 88 28.20 -15.11 4.61
CA ASP A 88 28.93 -15.81 3.51
C ASP A 88 28.47 -17.26 3.28
N SER A 89 27.45 -17.73 4.00
CA SER A 89 26.94 -19.08 3.82
C SER A 89 26.02 -19.18 2.60
N ASN A 90 26.28 -20.12 1.69
CA ASN A 90 25.39 -20.36 0.54
C ASN A 90 24.11 -21.16 0.90
N ARG A 91 23.78 -21.29 2.19
CA ARG A 91 22.61 -22.05 2.68
C ARG A 91 21.29 -21.34 2.40
N ASP A 92 20.24 -22.08 2.07
CA ASP A 92 18.90 -21.51 2.07
C ASP A 92 18.47 -21.12 3.48
N ILE A 93 17.97 -19.89 3.62
CA ILE A 93 17.45 -19.38 4.88
C ILE A 93 16.17 -20.10 5.27
N GLY A 94 16.15 -20.59 6.51
CA GLY A 94 15.04 -21.31 7.10
C GLY A 94 13.79 -20.44 7.28
N ILE A 95 12.65 -21.08 7.57
CA ILE A 95 11.35 -20.40 7.72
C ILE A 95 11.40 -19.33 8.83
N PHE A 96 12.00 -19.65 9.98
CA PHE A 96 12.14 -18.69 11.09
C PHE A 96 13.08 -17.52 10.74
N GLU A 97 14.19 -17.79 10.05
CA GLU A 97 15.11 -16.74 9.59
C GLU A 97 14.44 -15.79 8.59
N ARG A 98 13.65 -16.33 7.65
CA ARG A 98 12.83 -15.52 6.72
C ARG A 98 11.79 -14.68 7.46
N PHE A 99 11.19 -15.22 8.51
CA PHE A 99 10.22 -14.50 9.33
C PHE A 99 10.85 -13.30 10.05
N PHE A 100 11.97 -13.50 10.75
CA PHE A 100 12.69 -12.40 11.42
C PHE A 100 13.24 -11.38 10.42
N ALA A 101 13.80 -11.83 9.29
CA ALA A 101 14.23 -10.96 8.20
C ALA A 101 13.08 -10.08 7.69
N GLY A 102 11.92 -10.70 7.45
CA GLY A 102 10.72 -10.02 6.95
C GLY A 102 10.15 -9.03 7.97
N SER A 103 10.15 -9.38 9.25
CA SER A 103 9.67 -8.52 10.34
C SER A 103 10.56 -7.29 10.53
N LEU A 104 11.88 -7.46 10.61
CA LEU A 104 12.83 -6.35 10.71
C LEU A 104 12.78 -5.43 9.48
N ALA A 105 12.74 -6.01 8.28
CA ALA A 105 12.60 -5.25 7.05
C ALA A 105 11.28 -4.48 6.99
N GLY A 106 10.18 -5.10 7.44
CA GLY A 106 8.86 -4.47 7.54
C GLY A 106 8.87 -3.27 8.47
N SER A 107 9.42 -3.42 9.68
CA SER A 107 9.52 -2.33 10.66
C SER A 107 10.36 -1.15 10.14
N ILE A 108 11.54 -1.41 9.55
CA ILE A 108 12.42 -0.36 9.01
C ILE A 108 11.77 0.37 7.84
N ALA A 109 11.13 -0.38 6.93
CA ALA A 109 10.39 0.20 5.82
C ALA A 109 9.23 1.07 6.34
N GLN A 110 8.46 0.57 7.29
CA GLN A 110 7.31 1.30 7.83
C GLN A 110 7.73 2.58 8.56
N THR A 111 8.79 2.55 9.38
CA THR A 111 9.34 3.75 10.02
C THR A 111 9.77 4.81 9.00
N SER A 112 10.39 4.39 7.89
CA SER A 112 10.85 5.30 6.84
C SER A 112 9.69 5.88 6.00
N ILE A 113 8.62 5.11 5.82
CA ILE A 113 7.45 5.47 4.99
C ILE A 113 6.38 6.21 5.80
N TYR A 114 6.39 6.08 7.13
CA TYR A 114 5.39 6.68 8.02
C TYR A 114 5.14 8.18 7.78
N PRO A 115 6.17 9.03 7.55
CA PRO A 115 5.94 10.44 7.21
C PRO A 115 5.11 10.63 5.93
N MET A 116 5.30 9.76 4.94
CA MET A 116 4.57 9.78 3.67
C MET A 116 3.12 9.26 3.83
N GLU A 117 2.88 8.31 4.74
CA GLU A 117 1.53 7.86 5.11
C GLU A 117 0.73 8.96 5.80
N VAL A 118 1.36 9.72 6.69
CA VAL A 118 0.72 10.86 7.37
C VAL A 118 0.30 11.92 6.35
N LEU A 119 1.15 12.25 5.38
CA LEU A 119 0.82 13.19 4.29
C LEU A 119 -0.39 12.73 3.47
N LYS A 120 -0.46 11.45 3.09
CA LYS A 120 -1.61 10.90 2.36
C LYS A 120 -2.90 11.03 3.18
N THR A 121 -2.83 10.72 4.47
CA THR A 121 -4.01 10.74 5.35
C THR A 121 -4.51 12.18 5.56
N ARG A 122 -3.59 13.15 5.68
CA ARG A 122 -3.91 14.58 5.77
C ARG A 122 -4.52 15.17 4.49
N LEU A 123 -4.14 14.66 3.31
CA LEU A 123 -4.68 15.12 2.02
C LEU A 123 -6.00 14.42 1.62
N ALA A 124 -6.30 13.27 2.25
CA ALA A 124 -7.51 12.50 1.98
C ALA A 124 -8.68 12.87 2.91
N LEU A 125 -8.38 13.44 4.08
CA LEU A 125 -9.32 14.13 4.97
C LEU A 125 -9.58 15.55 4.45
#